data_AF-A0A9E6RWT4-F1
#
_entry.id   AF-A0A9E6RWT4-F1
#
_cell.length_a   1.000
_cell.length_b   1.000
_cell.length_c   1.000
_cell.angle_alpha   90.00
_cell.angle_beta   90.00
_cell.angle_gamma   90.00
#
_symmetry.space_group_name_H-M   'P 1'
#
loop_
_entity.id
_entity.type
_entity.pdbx_description
1 polymer ?
#
loop_
_entity_poly.entity_id
_entity_poly.type
_entity_poly.pdbx_seq_one_letter_code
_entity_poly.pdbx_strand_id
1 'polypeptide(L)'
;MTSNPQEPTQATEIKSLTEYIQLNAPAIFITDAHPDLVKEIQKLLKIEADGIVGPLTKQAFTEFKADNELQYPLGLGVTTAKELLKLKDSEETGADKEEINSDGVLNSSAGSKTGRSMTLPGGKIVYANEYIVEGIPLTWGEATKDCTRIPTSSEYVANAIRLAKTWGEVRDKFGSPIRITSAYRPPAVNRSVGGARNSQHLYFRALDMQPLNGDFRRLWEVLKDSQFTGLGDAVFMGRNKGFFHADTRPGSRIIFAY
;
A
#
# COMPACT_ATOMS: atom_id res chain seq x y z
N MET A 1 -20.80 32.40 -45.60
CA MET A 1 -20.21 31.11 -45.22
C MET A 1 -20.50 30.92 -43.75
N THR A 2 -21.56 30.18 -43.46
CA THR A 2 -21.98 29.85 -42.09
C THR A 2 -20.94 28.91 -41.49
N SER A 3 -20.28 29.35 -40.42
CA SER A 3 -19.40 28.52 -39.61
C SER A 3 -20.19 27.34 -39.07
N ASN A 4 -19.76 26.15 -39.44
CA ASN A 4 -20.31 24.88 -38.98
C ASN A 4 -20.16 24.83 -37.44
N PRO A 5 -21.22 24.60 -36.65
CA PRO A 5 -21.05 24.32 -35.23
C PRO A 5 -20.31 22.99 -35.13
N GLN A 6 -19.11 23.03 -34.56
CA GLN A 6 -18.34 21.83 -34.22
C GLN A 6 -19.25 20.92 -33.39
N GLU A 7 -19.54 19.71 -33.88
CA GLU A 7 -20.25 18.71 -33.10
C GLU A 7 -19.54 18.54 -31.75
N PRO A 8 -20.27 18.42 -30.62
CA PRO A 8 -19.65 18.28 -29.33
C PRO A 8 -18.82 17.00 -29.33
N THR A 9 -17.49 17.15 -29.24
CA THR A 9 -16.55 16.03 -29.12
C THR A 9 -17.03 15.10 -28.02
N GLN A 10 -17.32 13.85 -28.36
CA GLN A 10 -17.78 12.89 -27.36
C GLN A 10 -16.64 12.65 -26.37
N ALA A 11 -16.94 12.76 -25.07
CA ALA A 11 -15.93 12.63 -24.02
C ALA A 11 -15.15 11.30 -24.06
N THR A 12 -15.72 10.28 -24.69
CA THR A 12 -15.12 8.95 -24.92
C THR A 12 -14.05 8.93 -26.02
N GLU A 13 -13.97 9.96 -26.87
CA GLU A 13 -12.97 10.07 -27.96
C GLU A 13 -11.72 10.88 -27.55
N ILE A 14 -11.79 11.55 -26.40
CA ILE A 14 -10.70 12.38 -25.87
C ILE A 14 -9.51 11.51 -25.48
N LYS A 15 -8.31 11.89 -25.92
CA LYS A 15 -7.11 11.01 -25.84
C LYS A 15 -6.13 11.40 -24.75
N SER A 16 -6.32 12.55 -24.11
CA SER A 16 -5.46 13.01 -23.02
C SER A 16 -6.20 13.76 -21.92
N LEU A 17 -5.65 13.77 -20.71
CA LEU A 17 -6.19 14.48 -19.56
C LEU A 17 -6.18 16.00 -19.78
N THR A 18 -5.14 16.52 -20.44
CA THR A 18 -5.05 17.95 -20.80
C THR A 18 -6.20 18.35 -21.70
N GLU A 19 -6.45 17.57 -22.76
CA GLU A 19 -7.57 17.79 -23.68
C GLU A 19 -8.93 17.66 -22.96
N TYR A 20 -9.06 16.66 -22.07
CA TYR A 20 -10.27 16.45 -21.26
C TYR A 20 -10.62 17.66 -20.38
N ILE A 21 -9.61 18.31 -19.81
CA ILE A 21 -9.77 19.53 -19.01
C ILE A 21 -10.05 20.75 -19.89
N GLN A 22 -9.32 20.91 -20.99
CA GLN A 22 -9.49 22.05 -21.92
C GLN A 22 -10.88 22.10 -22.54
N LEU A 23 -11.43 20.93 -22.90
CA LEU A 23 -12.78 20.80 -23.45
C LEU A 23 -13.87 20.84 -22.36
N ASN A 24 -13.50 20.89 -21.08
CA ASN A 24 -14.42 20.79 -19.94
C ASN A 24 -15.40 19.61 -20.11
N ALA A 25 -14.86 18.44 -20.45
CA ALA A 25 -15.65 17.30 -20.91
C ALA A 25 -16.59 16.76 -19.81
N PRO A 26 -17.80 16.28 -20.19
CA PRO A 26 -18.72 15.65 -19.25
C PRO A 26 -18.12 14.38 -18.65
N ALA A 27 -18.43 14.11 -17.38
CA ALA A 27 -17.90 12.95 -16.66
C ALA A 27 -18.31 11.63 -17.34
N ILE A 28 -17.34 10.73 -17.48
CA ILE A 28 -17.51 9.38 -18.04
C ILE A 28 -17.04 8.33 -17.04
N PHE A 29 -17.38 7.06 -17.28
CA PHE A 29 -16.67 5.97 -16.61
C PHE A 29 -15.31 5.78 -17.26
N ILE A 30 -14.28 5.48 -16.47
CA ILE A 30 -12.95 5.19 -17.01
C ILE A 30 -12.99 3.99 -17.98
N THR A 31 -13.93 3.06 -17.81
CA THR A 31 -14.14 1.93 -18.73
C THR A 31 -14.54 2.34 -20.14
N ASP A 32 -15.09 3.54 -20.30
CA ASP A 32 -15.61 4.06 -21.56
C ASP A 32 -14.65 5.09 -22.17
N ALA A 33 -13.52 5.35 -21.50
CA ALA A 33 -12.50 6.30 -21.94
C ALA A 33 -11.68 5.74 -23.11
N HIS A 34 -11.17 6.63 -23.96
CA HIS A 34 -10.30 6.26 -25.07
C HIS A 34 -9.05 5.51 -24.59
N PRO A 35 -8.58 4.45 -25.28
CA PRO A 35 -7.42 3.66 -24.84
C PRO A 35 -6.15 4.49 -24.60
N ASP A 36 -5.90 5.53 -25.40
CA ASP A 36 -4.75 6.42 -25.19
C ASP A 36 -4.84 7.24 -23.90
N LEU A 37 -6.06 7.71 -23.56
CA LEU A 37 -6.32 8.37 -22.29
C LEU A 37 -6.14 7.38 -21.13
N VAL A 38 -6.61 6.15 -21.28
CA VAL A 38 -6.39 5.07 -20.31
C VAL A 38 -4.89 4.81 -20.11
N LYS A 39 -4.08 4.75 -21.18
CA LYS A 39 -2.62 4.61 -21.08
C LYS A 39 -1.97 5.75 -20.33
N GLU A 40 -2.39 7.00 -20.58
CA GLU A 40 -1.89 8.15 -19.84
C GLU A 40 -2.20 8.02 -18.34
N ILE A 41 -3.43 7.67 -17.99
CA ILE A 41 -3.86 7.46 -16.59
C ILE A 41 -3.08 6.31 -15.96
N GLN A 42 -2.93 5.18 -16.64
CA GLN A 42 -2.15 4.02 -16.16
C GLN A 42 -0.68 4.39 -15.87
N LYS A 43 -0.06 5.19 -16.75
CA LYS A 43 1.30 5.70 -16.54
C LYS A 43 1.39 6.59 -15.30
N LEU A 44 0.41 7.48 -15.11
CA LEU A 44 0.35 8.36 -13.93
C LEU A 44 0.13 7.57 -12.63
N LEU A 45 -0.70 6.54 -12.68
CA LEU A 45 -0.95 5.61 -11.57
C LEU A 45 0.16 4.55 -11.38
N LYS A 46 1.24 4.63 -12.16
CA LYS A 46 2.42 3.75 -12.08
C LYS A 46 2.07 2.25 -12.19
N ILE A 47 1.10 1.91 -13.05
CA ILE A 47 0.75 0.54 -13.43
C ILE A 47 1.06 0.28 -14.92
N GLU A 48 0.92 -0.96 -15.38
CA GLU A 48 1.09 -1.32 -16.78
C GLU A 48 0.14 -0.51 -17.70
N ALA A 49 0.70 0.10 -18.74
CA ALA A 49 0.00 1.03 -19.63
C ALA A 49 -0.39 0.37 -20.96
N ASP A 50 -1.32 -0.58 -20.89
CA ASP A 50 -1.85 -1.33 -22.03
C ASP A 50 -3.04 -0.63 -22.72
N GLY A 51 -3.65 0.37 -22.08
CA GLY A 51 -4.86 1.06 -22.54
C GLY A 51 -6.15 0.28 -22.28
N ILE A 52 -6.09 -0.79 -21.49
CA ILE A 52 -7.20 -1.67 -21.19
C ILE A 52 -7.62 -1.49 -19.73
N VAL A 53 -8.91 -1.27 -19.50
CA VAL A 53 -9.46 -1.06 -18.15
C VAL A 53 -9.78 -2.40 -17.49
N GLY A 54 -8.72 -3.12 -17.12
CA GLY A 54 -8.79 -4.37 -16.35
C GLY A 54 -9.03 -4.14 -14.84
N PRO A 55 -9.07 -5.23 -14.04
CA PRO A 55 -9.24 -5.15 -12.59
C PRO A 55 -8.19 -4.27 -11.90
N LEU A 56 -6.93 -4.34 -12.33
CA LEU A 56 -5.84 -3.52 -11.79
C LEU A 56 -6.04 -2.03 -12.06
N THR A 57 -6.42 -1.67 -13.30
CA THR A 57 -6.73 -0.27 -13.67
C THR A 57 -7.89 0.27 -12.84
N LYS A 58 -8.97 -0.50 -12.69
CA LYS A 58 -10.13 -0.12 -11.86
C LYS A 58 -9.75 0.09 -10.39
N GLN A 59 -8.91 -0.79 -9.88
CA GLN A 59 -8.45 -0.74 -8.50
C GLN A 59 -7.55 0.48 -8.26
N ALA A 60 -6.49 0.63 -9.05
CA ALA A 60 -5.55 1.76 -8.91
C ALA A 60 -6.28 3.11 -9.06
N PHE A 61 -7.22 3.20 -9.99
CA PHE A 61 -8.04 4.39 -10.17
C PHE A 61 -8.96 4.64 -8.98
N THR A 62 -9.58 3.60 -8.42
CA THR A 62 -10.41 3.71 -7.21
C THR A 62 -9.60 4.13 -5.98
N GLU A 63 -8.39 3.58 -5.80
CA GLU A 63 -7.47 3.94 -4.72
C GLU A 63 -7.04 5.40 -4.85
N PHE A 64 -6.62 5.83 -6.04
CA PHE A 64 -6.34 7.23 -6.33
C PHE A 64 -7.53 8.15 -5.99
N LYS A 65 -8.75 7.74 -6.35
CA LYS A 65 -9.97 8.51 -6.03
C LYS A 65 -10.18 8.60 -4.52
N ALA A 66 -10.00 7.50 -3.79
CA ALA A 66 -10.16 7.48 -2.34
C ALA A 66 -9.10 8.34 -1.62
N ASP A 67 -7.83 8.24 -2.03
CA ASP A 67 -6.72 8.98 -1.44
C ASP A 67 -6.84 10.50 -1.66
N ASN A 68 -7.56 10.92 -2.71
CA ASN A 68 -7.85 12.33 -3.01
C ASN A 68 -9.28 12.74 -2.63
N GLU A 69 -9.99 11.94 -1.84
CA GLU A 69 -11.37 12.20 -1.38
C GLU A 69 -12.38 12.45 -2.52
N LEU A 70 -12.12 11.88 -3.70
CA LEU A 70 -12.94 12.04 -4.90
C LEU A 70 -14.06 11.00 -4.96
N GLN A 71 -15.29 11.47 -5.08
CA GLN A 71 -16.48 10.64 -5.21
C GLN A 71 -16.56 9.91 -6.57
N TYR A 72 -17.38 8.86 -6.63
CA TYR A 72 -17.60 8.00 -7.81
C TYR A 72 -16.34 7.24 -8.23
N PRO A 73 -16.08 6.04 -7.65
CA PRO A 73 -14.81 5.31 -7.74
C PRO A 73 -14.25 5.06 -9.14
N LEU A 74 -15.12 4.94 -10.15
CA LEU A 74 -14.73 4.71 -11.54
C LEU A 74 -15.07 5.91 -12.45
N GLY A 75 -15.56 7.00 -11.89
CA GLY A 75 -15.90 8.20 -12.63
C GLY A 75 -14.66 9.04 -12.91
N LEU A 76 -14.40 9.30 -14.19
CA LEU A 76 -13.46 10.29 -14.68
C LEU A 76 -14.23 11.57 -15.02
N GLY A 77 -13.92 12.65 -14.32
CA GLY A 77 -14.43 13.99 -14.62
C GLY A 77 -13.31 15.02 -14.49
N VAL A 78 -13.60 16.29 -14.82
CA VAL A 78 -12.58 17.36 -14.88
C VAL A 78 -11.77 17.50 -13.58
N THR A 79 -12.41 17.39 -12.41
CA THR A 79 -11.70 17.43 -11.12
C THR A 79 -10.73 16.26 -10.97
N THR A 80 -11.17 15.05 -11.31
CA THR A 80 -10.33 13.84 -11.27
C THR A 80 -9.18 13.95 -12.27
N ALA A 81 -9.43 14.49 -13.46
CA ALA A 81 -8.39 14.71 -14.47
C ALA A 81 -7.32 15.69 -14.00
N LYS A 82 -7.72 16.78 -13.33
CA LYS A 82 -6.78 17.74 -12.72
C LYS A 82 -5.93 17.10 -11.64
N GLU A 83 -6.52 16.34 -10.71
CA GLU A 83 -5.76 15.65 -9.67
C GLU A 83 -4.78 14.62 -10.25
N LEU A 84 -5.16 13.90 -11.32
CA LEU A 84 -4.27 12.96 -12.00
C LEU A 84 -3.06 13.67 -12.61
N LEU A 85 -3.25 14.84 -13.23
CA LEU A 85 -2.14 15.61 -13.80
C LEU A 85 -1.18 16.16 -12.75
N LYS A 86 -1.62 16.41 -11.50
CA LYS A 86 -0.69 16.80 -10.42
C LYS A 86 0.37 15.74 -10.14
N LEU A 87 0.09 14.46 -10.45
CA LEU A 87 1.07 13.39 -10.36
C LEU A 87 2.24 13.56 -11.36
N LYS A 88 2.03 14.33 -12.44
CA LYS A 88 3.05 14.66 -13.45
C LYS A 88 3.99 15.76 -12.96
N ASP A 89 3.45 16.79 -12.30
CA ASP A 89 4.21 17.96 -11.84
C ASP A 89 5.08 17.66 -10.61
N SER A 90 4.76 16.60 -9.86
CA SER A 90 5.64 16.05 -8.82
C SER A 90 6.97 15.47 -9.35
N GLU A 91 7.22 15.48 -10.67
CA GLU A 91 8.52 15.13 -11.23
C GLU A 91 9.49 16.33 -11.42
N GLU A 92 9.07 17.60 -11.45
CA GLU A 92 9.94 18.74 -11.87
C GLU A 92 10.15 19.92 -10.90
N THR A 93 9.62 19.90 -9.67
CA THR A 93 10.02 20.88 -8.62
C THR A 93 10.54 20.16 -7.38
N GLY A 94 11.80 20.42 -7.05
CA GLY A 94 12.44 19.99 -5.80
C GLY A 94 11.99 20.88 -4.63
N ALA A 95 11.86 20.25 -3.45
CA ALA A 95 11.18 20.68 -2.22
C ALA A 95 9.64 20.53 -2.31
N ASP A 96 8.96 19.56 -1.68
CA ASP A 96 9.30 18.62 -0.62
C ASP A 96 8.78 17.23 -1.02
N LYS A 97 9.69 16.39 -1.50
CA LYS A 97 9.46 14.96 -1.72
C LYS A 97 9.86 14.25 -0.44
N GLU A 98 8.89 13.76 0.34
CA GLU A 98 9.20 12.61 1.20
C GLU A 98 9.38 11.40 0.28
N GLU A 99 10.64 11.25 -0.16
CA GLU A 99 11.16 10.09 -0.84
C GLU A 99 10.79 8.82 -0.06
N ILE A 100 10.07 7.91 -0.72
CA ILE A 100 10.15 6.48 -0.35
C ILE A 100 11.56 6.05 -0.78
N ASN A 101 12.54 6.33 0.08
CA ASN A 101 13.92 5.98 -0.14
C ASN A 101 14.02 4.45 -0.17
N SER A 102 14.36 3.96 -1.37
CA SER A 102 14.82 2.61 -1.59
C SER A 102 16.29 2.42 -1.18
N ASP A 103 16.95 3.48 -0.71
CA ASP A 103 18.21 3.42 0.02
C ASP A 103 17.98 3.25 1.53
N GLY A 104 18.84 2.47 2.20
CA GLY A 104 18.72 2.03 3.58
C GLY A 104 18.81 3.13 4.66
N VAL A 105 18.04 4.21 4.53
CA VAL A 105 17.89 5.25 5.54
C VAL A 105 17.02 4.68 6.66
N LEU A 106 17.67 4.38 7.78
CA LEU A 106 16.99 3.99 9.01
C LEU A 106 16.10 5.15 9.49
N ASN A 107 14.89 4.84 9.94
CA ASN A 107 14.01 5.83 10.57
C ASN A 107 14.65 6.30 11.88
N SER A 108 15.31 7.46 11.86
CA SER A 108 15.98 8.07 13.01
C SER A 108 15.01 8.53 14.09
N SER A 109 13.71 8.67 13.75
CA SER A 109 12.66 9.06 14.68
C SER A 109 11.94 7.86 15.32
N ALA A 110 12.29 6.63 14.94
CA ALA A 110 11.66 5.43 15.47
C ALA A 110 11.76 5.36 17.00
N GLY A 111 10.62 5.13 17.65
CA GLY A 111 10.45 5.16 19.10
C GLY A 111 9.91 6.48 19.65
N SER A 112 9.91 7.56 18.87
CA SER A 112 9.34 8.85 19.28
C SER A 112 7.83 8.94 18.99
N LYS A 113 7.11 9.75 19.77
CA LYS A 113 5.68 10.04 19.54
C LYS A 113 5.50 11.14 18.50
N THR A 114 5.90 10.87 17.25
CA THR A 114 5.89 11.82 16.13
C THR A 114 5.37 11.18 14.84
N GLY A 115 5.11 12.00 13.82
CA GLY A 115 4.50 11.58 12.55
C GLY A 115 2.97 11.57 12.59
N ARG A 116 2.32 10.95 11.58
CA ARG A 116 0.86 10.84 11.53
C ARG A 116 0.34 10.10 12.76
N SER A 117 -0.79 10.51 13.30
CA SER A 117 -1.45 9.82 14.42
C SER A 117 -2.68 9.04 13.97
N MET A 118 -3.04 8.00 14.71
CA MET A 118 -4.36 7.36 14.63
C MET A 118 -4.94 7.10 16.01
N THR A 119 -6.27 7.02 16.09
CA THR A 119 -6.98 6.63 17.31
C THR A 119 -7.25 5.13 17.28
N LEU A 120 -6.70 4.41 18.27
CA LEU A 120 -6.95 2.99 18.46
C LEU A 120 -8.36 2.75 19.04
N PRO A 121 -8.92 1.54 18.86
CA PRO A 121 -10.06 1.07 19.63
C PRO A 121 -9.84 1.28 21.14
N GLY A 122 -10.77 1.97 21.80
CA GLY A 122 -10.63 2.41 23.19
C GLY A 122 -10.16 3.85 23.38
N GLY A 123 -9.92 4.61 22.30
CA GLY A 123 -9.69 6.06 22.34
C GLY A 123 -8.24 6.50 22.54
N LYS A 124 -7.30 5.55 22.69
CA LYS A 124 -5.87 5.86 22.78
C LYS A 124 -5.34 6.37 21.44
N ILE A 125 -4.68 7.52 21.43
CA ILE A 125 -3.95 8.03 20.26
C ILE A 125 -2.54 7.43 20.25
N VAL A 126 -2.09 7.02 19.07
CA VAL A 126 -0.71 6.55 18.80
C VAL A 126 -0.15 7.23 17.55
N TYR A 127 1.17 7.27 17.45
CA TYR A 127 1.88 7.99 16.38
C TYR A 127 2.69 7.06 15.48
N ALA A 128 2.91 7.45 14.23
CA ALA A 128 3.56 6.65 13.22
C ALA A 128 4.97 6.19 13.62
N ASN A 129 5.75 7.06 14.27
CA ASN A 129 7.08 6.71 14.75
C ASN A 129 7.08 6.02 16.12
N GLU A 130 5.95 5.92 16.80
CA GLU A 130 5.85 5.29 18.12
C GLU A 130 5.95 3.76 17.98
N TYR A 131 6.73 3.12 18.84
CA TYR A 131 6.77 1.66 18.89
C TYR A 131 5.43 1.10 19.37
N ILE A 132 4.99 -0.01 18.75
CA ILE A 132 3.80 -0.74 19.22
C ILE A 132 4.00 -1.23 20.65
N VAL A 133 5.21 -1.71 20.93
CA VAL A 133 5.68 -2.10 22.26
C VAL A 133 6.99 -1.37 22.52
N GLU A 134 7.04 -0.58 23.58
CA GLU A 134 8.24 0.17 23.96
C GLU A 134 9.48 -0.74 24.05
N GLY A 135 10.60 -0.29 23.48
CA GLY A 135 11.84 -1.06 23.40
C GLY A 135 11.90 -2.10 22.28
N ILE A 136 10.82 -2.34 21.53
CA ILE A 136 10.82 -3.27 20.40
C ILE A 136 10.72 -2.50 19.08
N PRO A 137 11.74 -2.57 18.19
CA PRO A 137 11.75 -1.90 16.88
C PRO A 137 10.70 -2.41 15.88
N LEU A 138 9.44 -2.04 16.13
CA LEU A 138 8.31 -2.11 15.21
C LEU A 138 7.37 -0.96 15.52
N THR A 139 7.33 0.02 14.64
CA THR A 139 6.50 1.22 14.80
C THR A 139 5.07 0.99 14.33
N TRP A 140 4.14 1.81 14.83
CA TRP A 140 2.78 1.83 14.29
C TRP A 140 2.78 2.17 12.80
N GLY A 141 3.63 3.11 12.36
CA GLY A 141 3.76 3.50 10.96
C GLY A 141 4.15 2.34 10.05
N GLU A 142 5.16 1.57 10.42
CA GLU A 142 5.55 0.35 9.67
C GLU A 142 4.40 -0.66 9.60
N ALA A 143 3.68 -0.84 10.71
CA ALA A 143 2.66 -1.89 10.81
C ALA A 143 1.30 -1.50 10.21
N THR A 144 0.97 -0.21 10.16
CA THR A 144 -0.34 0.29 9.73
C THR A 144 -0.24 1.26 8.56
N LYS A 145 0.85 1.20 7.79
CA LYS A 145 1.09 2.05 6.62
C LYS A 145 0.93 3.53 7.00
N ASP A 146 1.83 4.00 7.86
CA ASP A 146 1.88 5.36 8.35
C ASP A 146 0.56 5.80 8.99
N CYS A 147 0.03 4.98 9.90
CA CYS A 147 -1.25 5.22 10.61
C CYS A 147 -2.51 5.35 9.72
N THR A 148 -2.46 4.98 8.43
CA THR A 148 -3.63 5.01 7.54
C THR A 148 -4.53 3.76 7.67
N ARG A 149 -3.97 2.63 8.11
CA ARG A 149 -4.70 1.36 8.27
C ARG A 149 -5.13 1.19 9.73
N ILE A 150 -6.30 1.70 10.06
CA ILE A 150 -6.76 1.76 11.45
C ILE A 150 -7.37 0.41 11.91
N PRO A 151 -6.85 -0.23 12.97
CA PRO A 151 -7.46 -1.44 13.51
C PRO A 151 -8.84 -1.13 14.10
N THR A 152 -9.81 -2.01 13.87
CA THR A 152 -11.21 -1.78 14.22
C THR A 152 -11.66 -2.42 15.54
N SER A 153 -10.82 -3.26 16.14
CA SER A 153 -11.14 -3.94 17.40
C SER A 153 -9.96 -3.96 18.36
N SER A 154 -10.25 -3.96 19.66
CA SER A 154 -9.23 -4.11 20.71
C SER A 154 -8.50 -5.46 20.62
N GLU A 155 -9.13 -6.48 20.04
CA GLU A 155 -8.48 -7.77 19.77
C GLU A 155 -7.35 -7.60 18.75
N TYR A 156 -7.54 -6.79 17.70
CA TYR A 156 -6.50 -6.55 16.69
C TYR A 156 -5.32 -5.76 17.28
N VAL A 157 -5.59 -4.82 18.18
CA VAL A 157 -4.54 -4.14 18.95
C VAL A 157 -3.76 -5.14 19.83
N ALA A 158 -4.46 -6.05 20.51
CA ALA A 158 -3.81 -7.11 21.29
C ALA A 158 -3.01 -8.09 20.42
N ASN A 159 -3.48 -8.40 19.20
CA ASN A 159 -2.73 -9.17 18.22
C ASN A 159 -1.45 -8.43 17.79
N ALA A 160 -1.53 -7.12 17.50
CA ALA A 160 -0.37 -6.31 17.13
C ALA A 160 0.70 -6.30 18.21
N ILE A 161 0.31 -6.21 19.49
CA ILE A 161 1.22 -6.27 20.63
C ILE A 161 1.92 -7.64 20.72
N ARG A 162 1.17 -8.74 20.54
CA ARG A 162 1.76 -10.10 20.51
C ARG A 162 2.72 -10.26 19.34
N LEU A 163 2.30 -9.83 18.16
CA LEU A 163 3.09 -9.84 16.94
C LEU A 163 4.41 -9.08 17.10
N ALA A 164 4.36 -7.87 17.67
CA ALA A 164 5.55 -7.07 17.96
C ALA A 164 6.52 -7.79 18.90
N LYS A 165 6.01 -8.41 19.97
CA LYS A 165 6.85 -9.21 20.90
C LYS A 165 7.55 -10.38 20.21
N THR A 166 6.83 -11.14 19.40
CA THR A 166 7.40 -12.24 18.60
C THR A 166 8.42 -11.74 17.58
N TRP A 167 8.16 -10.58 16.97
CA TRP A 167 9.04 -9.93 16.01
C TRP A 167 10.38 -9.48 16.60
N GLY A 168 10.40 -8.98 17.85
CA GLY A 168 11.61 -8.51 18.52
C GLY A 168 12.75 -9.53 18.48
N GLU A 169 12.45 -10.80 18.78
CA GLU A 169 13.44 -11.88 18.74
C GLU A 169 14.06 -12.09 17.36
N VAL A 170 13.27 -11.94 16.28
CA VAL A 170 13.75 -12.08 14.90
C VAL A 170 14.67 -10.93 14.54
N ARG A 171 14.29 -9.70 14.91
CA ARG A 171 15.13 -8.52 14.69
C ARG A 171 16.49 -8.63 15.35
N ASP A 172 16.49 -9.01 16.62
CA ASP A 172 17.73 -9.11 17.41
C ASP A 172 18.64 -10.21 16.85
N LYS A 173 18.09 -11.39 16.53
CA LYS A 173 18.85 -12.53 16.00
C LYS A 173 19.37 -12.31 14.57
N PHE A 174 18.66 -11.54 13.75
CA PHE A 174 19.10 -11.24 12.39
C PHE A 174 20.23 -10.21 12.37
N GLY A 175 20.21 -9.23 13.28
CA GLY A 175 21.32 -8.30 13.49
C GLY A 175 21.57 -7.33 12.34
N SER A 176 20.58 -7.15 11.44
CA SER A 176 20.64 -6.22 10.31
C SER A 176 19.27 -5.59 10.05
N PRO A 177 19.21 -4.45 9.34
CA PRO A 177 17.93 -3.83 9.02
C PRO A 177 17.03 -4.73 8.16
N ILE A 178 15.77 -4.88 8.58
CA ILE A 178 14.70 -5.56 7.86
C ILE A 178 13.64 -4.52 7.52
N ARG A 179 13.17 -4.50 6.28
CA ARG A 179 12.03 -3.70 5.85
C ARG A 179 10.74 -4.48 6.12
N ILE A 180 9.80 -3.87 6.82
CA ILE A 180 8.41 -4.35 6.89
C ILE A 180 7.67 -3.78 5.68
N THR A 181 7.19 -4.65 4.79
CA THR A 181 6.46 -4.23 3.58
C THR A 181 4.96 -4.13 3.83
N SER A 182 4.43 -4.93 4.76
CA SER A 182 3.04 -4.90 5.16
C SER A 182 2.82 -5.60 6.52
N ALA A 183 1.93 -5.08 7.36
CA ALA A 183 1.42 -5.80 8.53
C ALA A 183 -0.11 -5.82 8.52
N TYR A 184 -0.80 -4.96 9.26
CA TYR A 184 -2.26 -4.95 9.24
C TYR A 184 -2.80 -4.58 7.85
N ARG A 185 -3.80 -5.34 7.40
CA ARG A 185 -4.55 -5.05 6.17
C ARG A 185 -6.04 -5.00 6.49
N PRO A 186 -6.70 -3.82 6.39
CA PRO A 186 -8.15 -3.75 6.40
C PRO A 186 -8.75 -4.65 5.31
N PRO A 187 -9.99 -5.14 5.45
CA PRO A 187 -10.59 -6.06 4.47
C PRO A 187 -10.56 -5.56 3.03
N ALA A 188 -10.76 -4.26 2.81
CA ALA A 188 -10.67 -3.64 1.49
C ALA A 188 -9.26 -3.78 0.89
N VAL A 189 -8.22 -3.41 1.66
CA VAL A 189 -6.81 -3.53 1.26
C VAL A 189 -6.43 -5.00 1.02
N ASN A 190 -6.86 -5.92 1.89
CA ASN A 190 -6.55 -7.35 1.70
C ASN A 190 -7.18 -7.89 0.41
N ARG A 191 -8.41 -7.49 0.07
CA ARG A 191 -9.04 -7.87 -1.21
C ARG A 191 -8.32 -7.25 -2.40
N SER A 192 -7.93 -5.98 -2.30
CA SER A 192 -7.29 -5.23 -3.39
C SER A 192 -5.94 -5.85 -3.76
N VAL A 193 -5.18 -6.36 -2.80
CA VAL A 193 -3.91 -7.07 -3.07
C VAL A 193 -4.09 -8.57 -3.37
N GLY A 194 -5.32 -9.05 -3.61
CA GLY A 194 -5.60 -10.46 -3.88
C GLY A 194 -5.33 -11.39 -2.69
N GLY A 195 -5.36 -10.85 -1.47
CA GLY A 195 -5.11 -11.59 -0.24
C GLY A 195 -6.17 -12.67 0.05
N ALA A 196 -5.74 -13.75 0.70
CA ALA A 196 -6.62 -14.84 1.08
C ALA A 196 -7.75 -14.39 2.00
N ARG A 197 -8.91 -15.07 1.92
CA ARG A 197 -10.09 -14.77 2.76
C ARG A 197 -9.80 -14.87 4.25
N ASN A 198 -8.96 -15.81 4.65
CA ASN A 198 -8.54 -16.05 6.05
C ASN A 198 -7.10 -15.57 6.31
N SER A 199 -6.67 -14.52 5.60
CA SER A 199 -5.34 -13.91 5.74
C SER A 199 -5.10 -13.41 7.16
N GLN A 200 -3.94 -13.72 7.73
CA GLN A 200 -3.59 -13.32 9.09
C GLN A 200 -3.32 -11.81 9.23
N HIS A 201 -3.09 -11.12 8.11
CA HIS A 201 -3.02 -9.66 8.07
C HIS A 201 -4.35 -8.97 8.42
N LEU A 202 -5.49 -9.62 8.13
CA LEU A 202 -6.83 -9.10 8.48
C LEU A 202 -7.02 -8.96 9.99
N TYR A 203 -6.34 -9.81 10.75
CA TYR A 203 -6.46 -9.91 12.20
C TYR A 203 -5.30 -9.21 12.92
N PHE A 204 -4.42 -8.52 12.19
CA PHE A 204 -3.20 -7.91 12.72
C PHE A 204 -2.25 -8.92 13.38
N ARG A 205 -2.18 -10.14 12.81
CA ARG A 205 -1.34 -11.24 13.30
C ARG A 205 -0.09 -11.49 12.46
N ALA A 206 0.12 -10.74 11.38
CA ALA A 206 1.13 -11.05 10.37
C ALA A 206 1.97 -9.84 9.95
N LEU A 207 3.19 -10.14 9.50
CA LEU A 207 4.17 -9.24 8.88
C LEU A 207 4.68 -9.86 7.58
N ASP A 208 4.78 -9.05 6.54
CA ASP A 208 5.56 -9.34 5.34
C ASP A 208 6.86 -8.51 5.40
N MET A 209 8.01 -9.12 5.09
CA MET A 209 9.31 -8.55 5.39
C MET A 209 10.42 -8.91 4.39
N GLN A 210 11.43 -8.04 4.30
CA GLN A 210 12.58 -8.16 3.40
C GLN A 210 13.87 -7.73 4.09
N PRO A 211 14.98 -8.49 4.01
CA PRO A 211 16.25 -8.06 4.54
C PRO A 211 16.85 -6.95 3.67
N LEU A 212 17.27 -5.82 4.25
CA LEU A 212 17.87 -4.73 3.47
C LEU A 212 19.29 -5.03 3.00
N ASN A 213 19.99 -5.94 3.67
CA ASN A 213 21.31 -6.42 3.25
C ASN A 213 21.25 -7.52 2.17
N GLY A 214 20.05 -7.92 1.73
CA GLY A 214 19.84 -8.97 0.73
C GLY A 214 20.02 -10.41 1.24
N ASP A 215 20.31 -10.63 2.53
CA ASP A 215 20.54 -11.98 3.07
C ASP A 215 19.22 -12.71 3.41
N PHE A 216 18.50 -13.09 2.36
CA PHE A 216 17.25 -13.84 2.47
C PHE A 216 17.44 -15.23 3.09
N ARG A 217 18.59 -15.88 2.88
CA ARG A 217 18.84 -17.21 3.43
C ARG A 217 18.97 -17.14 4.95
N ARG A 218 19.80 -16.23 5.48
CA ARG A 218 19.95 -16.04 6.92
C ARG A 218 18.65 -15.60 7.58
N LEU A 219 17.92 -14.66 6.96
CA LEU A 219 16.63 -14.23 7.50
C LEU A 219 15.65 -15.40 7.60
N TRP A 220 15.60 -16.27 6.59
CA TRP A 220 14.75 -17.45 6.62
C TRP A 220 15.13 -18.44 7.72
N GLU A 221 16.41 -18.65 7.98
CA GLU A 221 16.88 -19.47 9.10
C GLU A 221 16.45 -18.89 10.46
N VAL A 222 16.63 -17.57 10.66
CA VAL A 222 16.15 -16.89 11.88
C VAL A 222 14.64 -17.04 12.05
N LEU A 223 13.87 -16.91 10.97
CA LEU A 223 12.42 -17.10 10.99
C LEU A 223 12.04 -18.54 11.39
N LYS A 224 12.72 -19.55 10.84
CA LYS A 224 12.51 -20.96 11.21
C LYS A 224 12.87 -21.24 12.68
N ASP A 225 13.75 -20.48 13.30
CA ASP A 225 14.10 -20.63 14.72
C ASP A 225 13.30 -19.70 15.66
N SER A 226 12.34 -18.94 15.10
CA SER A 226 11.50 -18.02 15.86
C SER A 226 10.23 -18.67 16.40
N GLN A 227 9.53 -17.94 17.27
CA GLN A 227 8.23 -18.32 17.84
C GLN A 227 7.04 -18.06 16.90
N PHE A 228 7.26 -17.61 15.66
CA PHE A 228 6.18 -17.48 14.67
C PHE A 228 5.56 -18.85 14.34
N THR A 229 4.23 -18.90 14.38
CA THR A 229 3.45 -20.12 14.16
C THR A 229 3.06 -20.31 12.70
N GLY A 230 3.01 -19.24 11.89
CA GLY A 230 2.87 -19.34 10.44
C GLY A 230 4.06 -18.70 9.74
N LEU A 231 4.74 -19.45 8.87
CA LEU A 231 5.82 -18.95 8.03
C LEU A 231 5.51 -19.21 6.57
N GLY A 232 5.40 -18.14 5.78
CA GLY A 232 5.21 -18.21 4.34
C GLY A 232 6.49 -17.82 3.61
N ASP A 233 6.98 -18.72 2.77
CA ASP A 233 8.15 -18.49 1.94
C ASP A 233 7.73 -18.07 0.52
N ALA A 234 7.86 -16.78 0.22
CA ALA A 234 7.61 -16.22 -1.11
C ALA A 234 8.90 -16.05 -1.95
N VAL A 235 10.04 -16.54 -1.47
CA VAL A 235 11.36 -16.36 -2.09
C VAL A 235 11.85 -17.67 -2.69
N PHE A 236 11.99 -18.71 -1.87
CA PHE A 236 12.56 -20.00 -2.27
C PHE A 236 11.48 -21.03 -2.62
N MET A 237 10.34 -21.01 -1.92
CA MET A 237 9.25 -21.97 -2.15
C MET A 237 8.10 -21.40 -3.00
N GLY A 238 7.92 -20.08 -2.97
CA GLY A 238 6.83 -19.37 -3.63
C GLY A 238 7.16 -18.92 -5.05
N ARG A 239 6.40 -17.92 -5.55
CA ARG A 239 6.57 -17.35 -6.91
C ARG A 239 7.70 -16.32 -7.02
N ASN A 240 8.72 -16.40 -6.17
CA ASN A 240 9.82 -15.43 -6.09
C ASN A 240 9.34 -13.96 -6.01
N LYS A 241 8.41 -13.67 -5.09
CA LYS A 241 7.88 -12.32 -4.82
C LYS A 241 8.84 -11.46 -4.00
N GLY A 242 9.95 -12.03 -3.51
CA GLY A 242 11.03 -11.30 -2.86
C GLY A 242 10.75 -10.88 -1.41
N PHE A 243 9.87 -11.57 -0.67
CA PHE A 243 9.63 -11.31 0.76
C PHE A 243 9.26 -12.59 1.52
N PHE A 244 9.36 -12.55 2.84
CA PHE A 244 8.82 -13.59 3.73
C PHE A 244 7.59 -13.10 4.46
N HIS A 245 6.68 -14.03 4.70
CA HIS A 245 5.52 -13.83 5.57
C HIS A 245 5.76 -14.52 6.90
N ALA A 246 5.44 -13.86 8.00
CA ALA A 246 5.45 -14.45 9.33
C ALA A 246 4.21 -14.02 10.11
N ASP A 247 3.56 -14.96 10.79
CA ASP A 247 2.35 -14.68 11.56
C ASP A 247 2.21 -15.51 12.84
N THR A 248 1.36 -15.01 13.74
CA THR A 248 1.08 -15.57 15.07
C THR A 248 -0.29 -16.24 15.13
N ARG A 249 -0.73 -16.90 14.04
CA ARG A 249 -2.01 -17.62 14.00
C ARG A 249 -2.14 -18.62 15.16
N PRO A 250 -3.36 -18.83 15.67
CA PRO A 250 -3.59 -19.90 16.64
C PRO A 250 -3.36 -21.28 16.01
N GLY A 251 -2.95 -22.24 16.83
CA GLY A 251 -2.76 -23.63 16.44
C GLY A 251 -1.31 -24.06 16.26
N SER A 252 -1.12 -25.23 15.67
CA SER A 252 0.21 -25.81 15.42
C SER A 252 1.00 -24.99 14.42
N ARG A 253 2.32 -25.03 14.56
CA ARG A 253 3.24 -24.35 13.65
C ARG A 253 3.12 -24.90 12.22
N ILE A 254 3.09 -24.01 11.24
CA ILE A 254 3.05 -24.34 9.82
C ILE A 254 4.09 -23.54 9.03
N ILE A 255 4.64 -24.18 8.00
CA ILE A 255 5.50 -23.56 7.00
C ILE A 255 4.89 -23.84 5.63
N PHE A 256 4.77 -22.84 4.77
CA PHE A 256 4.07 -22.96 3.49
C PHE A 256 4.71 -22.09 2.39
N ALA A 257 4.46 -22.44 1.13
CA ALA A 257 4.81 -21.59 -0.01
C ALA A 257 3.83 -20.41 -0.13
N TYR A 258 4.34 -19.20 -0.40
CA TYR A 258 3.56 -17.95 -0.40
C TYR A 258 3.42 -17.29 -1.79
#